data_AF-A0A3D3L3Q1-F1
#
_entry.id   AF-A0A3D3L3Q1-F1
#
_cell.length_a   1.000
_cell.length_b   1.000
_cell.length_c   1.000
_cell.angle_alpha   90.00
_cell.angle_beta   90.00
_cell.angle_gamma   90.00
#
_symmetry.space_group_name_H-M   'P 1'
#
loop_
_entity.id
_entity.type
_entity.pdbx_description
1 polymer ?
#
loop_
_entity_poly.entity_id
_entity_poly.type
_entity_poly.pdbx_seq_one_letter_code
_entity_poly.pdbx_strand_id
1 'polypeptide(L)'
;EKISIRVNGIDTPEIKGKCEKEKYDAQQARDMVTDILKDSEQITLMNMEKGKYFEVAADVIVDGKNLAGMLLDRFPAGLDFFSCWSDMGLYISSDLTTF
;
A
#
# COMPACT_ATOMS: atom_id res chain seq x y z
N GLU A 1 -1.66 21.40 -13.08
CA GLU A 1 -0.74 20.68 -12.16
C GLU A 1 -1.39 19.41 -11.64
N LYS A 2 -0.62 18.50 -11.04
CA LYS A 2 -1.12 17.28 -10.39
C LYS A 2 -0.59 17.24 -8.96
N ILE A 3 -1.46 16.97 -7.99
CA ILE A 3 -1.09 16.83 -6.57
C ILE A 3 -1.17 15.34 -6.22
N SER A 4 -0.13 14.83 -5.54
CA SER A 4 -0.11 13.44 -5.06
C SER A 4 -0.88 13.32 -3.76
N ILE A 5 -1.68 12.26 -3.61
CA ILE A 5 -2.40 11.94 -2.37
C ILE A 5 -1.80 10.65 -1.81
N ARG A 6 -1.36 10.68 -0.54
CA ARG A 6 -1.00 9.49 0.23
C ARG A 6 -2.19 9.08 1.09
N VAL A 7 -2.63 7.83 0.96
CA VAL A 7 -3.70 7.28 1.81
C VAL A 7 -3.16 7.07 3.22
N ASN A 8 -3.87 7.59 4.21
CA ASN A 8 -3.53 7.42 5.62
C ASN A 8 -3.78 5.99 6.12
N GLY A 9 -3.02 5.57 7.13
CA GLY A 9 -3.28 4.34 7.89
C GLY A 9 -2.86 3.03 7.21
N ILE A 10 -2.22 3.09 6.05
CA ILE A 10 -1.71 1.92 5.34
C ILE A 10 -0.29 2.13 4.82
N ASP A 11 0.48 1.05 4.79
CA ASP A 11 1.74 0.96 4.06
C ASP A 11 1.57 -0.09 2.96
N THR A 12 1.65 0.36 1.71
CA THR A 12 1.50 -0.49 0.53
C THR A 12 2.85 -1.00 0.04
N PRO A 13 2.92 -2.20 -0.56
CA PRO A 13 4.14 -2.71 -1.18
C PRO A 13 4.64 -1.79 -2.30
N GLU A 14 5.96 -1.77 -2.51
CA GLU A 14 6.60 -0.84 -3.44
C GLU A 14 6.85 -1.45 -4.83
N ILE A 15 6.44 -0.74 -5.88
CA ILE A 15 6.62 -1.18 -7.28
C ILE A 15 8.11 -1.30 -7.64
N LYS A 16 8.96 -0.49 -7.00
CA LYS A 16 10.42 -0.52 -7.18
C LYS A 16 11.13 -1.31 -6.06
N GLY A 17 10.38 -2.14 -5.34
CA GLY A 17 10.89 -3.07 -4.34
C GLY A 17 11.93 -4.03 -4.91
N LYS A 18 12.65 -4.73 -4.04
CA LYS A 18 13.69 -5.69 -4.48
C LYS A 18 13.13 -7.06 -4.81
N CYS A 19 11.97 -7.37 -4.25
CA CYS A 19 11.36 -8.67 -4.24
C CYS A 19 10.29 -8.77 -5.32
N GLU A 20 10.31 -9.83 -6.13
CA GLU A 20 9.33 -9.98 -7.23
C GLU A 20 7.90 -10.11 -6.69
N LYS A 21 7.74 -10.75 -5.53
CA LYS A 21 6.44 -10.83 -4.86
C LYS A 21 5.94 -9.46 -4.43
N GLU A 22 6.79 -8.66 -3.79
CA GLU A 22 6.47 -7.29 -3.39
C GLU A 22 6.04 -6.44 -4.60
N LYS A 23 6.79 -6.51 -5.71
CA LYS A 23 6.43 -5.82 -6.95
C LYS A 23 5.09 -6.29 -7.50
N TYR A 24 4.82 -7.59 -7.47
CA TYR A 24 3.56 -8.16 -7.91
C TYR A 24 2.40 -7.62 -7.07
N ASP A 25 2.51 -7.64 -5.75
CA ASP A 25 1.45 -7.14 -4.86
C ASP A 25 1.27 -5.63 -5.02
N ALA A 26 2.35 -4.87 -5.22
CA ALA A 26 2.30 -3.44 -5.52
C ALA A 26 1.57 -3.15 -6.83
N GLN A 27 1.80 -3.98 -7.84
CA GLN A 27 1.14 -3.91 -9.14
C GLN A 27 -0.36 -4.22 -9.01
N GLN A 28 -0.73 -5.25 -8.25
CA GLN A 28 -2.14 -5.59 -7.98
C GLN A 28 -2.86 -4.49 -7.19
N ALA A 29 -2.22 -3.93 -6.17
CA ALA A 29 -2.78 -2.83 -5.39
C ALA A 29 -3.02 -1.59 -6.27
N ARG A 30 -2.06 -1.23 -7.13
CA ARG A 30 -2.20 -0.12 -8.07
C ARG A 30 -3.39 -0.30 -9.00
N ASP A 31 -3.51 -1.48 -9.61
CA ASP A 31 -4.56 -1.74 -10.59
C ASP A 31 -5.94 -1.74 -9.90
N MET A 32 -6.05 -2.34 -8.71
CA MET A 32 -7.27 -2.28 -7.89
C MET A 32 -7.68 -0.84 -7.55
N VAL A 33 -6.75 0.01 -7.09
CA VAL A 33 -7.05 1.43 -6.80
C VAL A 33 -7.48 2.14 -8.09
N THR A 34 -6.82 1.86 -9.21
CA THR A 34 -7.16 2.48 -10.50
C THR A 34 -8.59 2.16 -10.90
N ASP A 35 -8.99 0.90 -10.78
CA ASP A 35 -10.35 0.45 -11.11
C ASP A 35 -11.39 1.07 -10.16
N ILE A 36 -11.13 1.06 -8.84
CA ILE A 36 -12.01 1.68 -7.84
C ILE A 36 -12.23 3.17 -8.14
N LEU A 37 -11.17 3.92 -8.42
CA LEU A 37 -11.26 5.36 -8.65
C LEU A 37 -11.91 5.68 -10.00
N LYS A 38 -11.66 4.86 -11.02
CA LYS A 38 -12.20 5.07 -12.37
C LYS A 38 -13.72 4.96 -12.41
N ASP A 39 -14.27 4.01 -11.65
CA ASP A 39 -15.71 3.73 -11.64
C ASP A 39 -16.47 4.49 -10.54
N SER A 40 -15.76 5.28 -9.72
CA SER A 40 -16.37 6.00 -8.61
C SER A 40 -17.17 7.23 -9.03
N GLU A 41 -18.28 7.47 -8.34
CA GLU A 41 -19.12 8.66 -8.54
C GLU A 41 -18.62 9.84 -7.68
N GLN A 42 -18.13 9.54 -6.47
CA GLN A 42 -17.65 10.53 -5.52
C GLN A 42 -16.39 10.06 -4.78
N ILE A 43 -15.37 10.92 -4.78
CA ILE A 43 -14.17 10.78 -3.99
C ILE A 43 -14.08 11.95 -3.01
N THR A 44 -14.02 11.66 -1.72
CA THR A 44 -13.87 12.65 -0.65
C THR A 44 -12.54 12.44 0.08
N LEU A 45 -11.79 13.53 0.24
CA LEU A 45 -10.58 13.55 1.06
C LEU A 45 -10.91 14.11 2.44
N MET A 46 -10.59 13.36 3.49
CA MET A 46 -10.78 13.74 4.88
C MET A 46 -9.45 13.77 5.62
N ASN A 47 -9.39 14.50 6.74
CA ASN A 47 -8.19 14.57 7.60
C ASN A 47 -6.91 14.88 6.81
N MET A 48 -7.01 15.89 5.94
CA MET A 48 -5.91 16.29 5.06
C MET A 48 -4.78 16.93 5.86
N GLU A 49 -3.59 16.37 5.71
CA GLU A 49 -2.36 16.88 6.29
C GLU A 49 -1.30 17.10 5.22
N LYS A 50 -0.40 18.04 5.48
CA LYS A 50 0.75 18.25 4.60
C LYS A 50 1.73 17.09 4.79
N GLY A 51 1.99 16.34 3.73
CA GLY A 51 3.00 15.30 3.73
C GLY A 51 4.41 15.86 3.90
N LYS A 52 5.40 14.97 4.05
CA LYS A 52 6.82 15.35 4.14
C LYS A 52 7.29 16.08 2.87
N TYR A 53 6.66 15.78 1.73
CA TYR A 53 6.88 16.41 0.43
C TYR A 53 5.71 17.32 0.04
N PHE A 54 5.48 17.52 -1.26
CA PHE A 54 4.33 18.26 -1.80
C PHE A 54 3.06 17.39 -1.96
N GLU A 55 3.04 16.23 -1.30
CA GLU A 55 1.88 15.35 -1.26
C GLU A 55 0.94 15.74 -0.11
N VAL A 56 -0.34 15.42 -0.27
CA VAL A 56 -1.35 15.54 0.79
C VAL A 56 -1.59 14.14 1.36
N ALA A 57 -1.39 13.99 2.66
CA ALA A 57 -1.78 12.77 3.37
C ALA A 57 -3.25 12.91 3.76
N ALA A 58 -4.09 11.93 3.44
CA ALA A 58 -5.54 12.01 3.69
C ALA A 58 -6.18 10.63 3.83
N ASP A 59 -7.30 10.60 4.54
CA ASP A 59 -8.25 9.51 4.44
C ASP A 59 -9.03 9.67 3.13
N VAL A 60 -9.06 8.61 2.32
CA VAL A 60 -9.74 8.62 1.02
C VAL A 60 -11.03 7.82 1.13
N ILE A 61 -12.17 8.50 0.95
CA ILE A 61 -13.50 7.90 0.94
C ILE A 61 -14.00 7.87 -0.49
N VAL A 62 -14.28 6.67 -1.00
CA VAL A 62 -14.80 6.42 -2.36
C VAL A 62 -16.20 5.84 -2.23
N ASP A 63 -17.20 6.56 -2.73
CA ASP A 63 -18.63 6.17 -2.68
C ASP A 63 -19.08 5.72 -1.28
N GLY A 64 -18.64 6.45 -0.26
CA GLY A 64 -18.95 6.19 1.16
C GLY A 64 -18.11 5.10 1.83
N LYS A 65 -17.14 4.49 1.13
CA LYS A 65 -16.24 3.45 1.67
C LYS A 65 -14.82 3.97 1.82
N ASN A 66 -14.15 3.55 2.90
CA ASN A 66 -12.76 3.93 3.15
C ASN A 66 -11.81 3.07 2.28
N LEU A 67 -11.01 3.73 1.43
CA LEU A 67 -10.10 3.08 0.49
C LEU A 67 -9.01 2.26 1.19
N ALA A 68 -8.49 2.74 2.32
CA ALA A 68 -7.50 1.99 3.10
C ALA A 68 -8.07 0.67 3.63
N GLY A 69 -9.32 0.68 4.12
CA GLY A 69 -10.02 -0.55 4.50
C GLY A 69 -10.18 -1.52 3.34
N MET A 70 -10.60 -1.02 2.17
CA MET A 70 -10.73 -1.86 0.96
C MET A 70 -9.40 -2.49 0.53
N LEU A 71 -8.29 -1.78 0.70
CA LEU A 71 -6.96 -2.31 0.41
C LEU A 71 -6.50 -3.35 1.43
N LEU A 72 -6.73 -3.11 2.72
CA LEU A 72 -6.35 -4.05 3.78
C LEU A 72 -7.13 -5.37 3.71
N ASP A 73 -8.39 -5.33 3.30
CA ASP A 73 -9.20 -6.54 3.09
C ASP A 73 -8.60 -7.43 1.99
N ARG A 74 -7.96 -6.82 0.99
CA ARG A 74 -7.32 -7.54 -0.13
C ARG A 74 -5.88 -7.93 0.17
N PHE A 75 -5.14 -7.06 0.85
CA PHE A 75 -3.73 -7.16 1.17
C PHE A 75 -3.54 -7.00 2.68
N PRO A 76 -3.82 -8.04 3.49
CA PRO A 76 -3.61 -7.97 4.93
C PRO A 76 -2.11 -7.75 5.19
N ALA A 77 -1.78 -6.59 5.73
CA ALA A 77 -0.40 -6.21 6.01
C ALA A 77 0.27 -7.26 6.92
N GLY A 78 1.39 -7.83 6.46
CA GLY A 78 2.37 -8.43 7.37
C GLY A 78 2.79 -9.88 7.16
N LEU A 79 2.31 -10.62 6.15
CA LEU A 79 2.74 -12.03 5.96
C LEU A 79 3.74 -12.28 4.83
N ASP A 80 4.10 -11.26 4.04
CA ASP A 80 5.04 -11.45 2.92
C ASP A 80 6.50 -11.16 3.22
N PHE A 81 6.79 -10.65 4.42
CA PHE A 81 8.13 -10.23 4.81
C PHE A 81 9.15 -11.39 4.73
N PHE A 82 8.74 -12.61 5.09
CA PHE A 82 9.62 -13.77 5.09
C PHE A 82 10.05 -14.22 3.69
N SER A 83 9.17 -14.09 2.70
CA SER A 83 9.45 -14.52 1.32
C SER A 83 10.49 -13.63 0.64
N CYS A 84 10.42 -12.32 0.85
CA CYS A 84 11.38 -11.38 0.28
C CYS A 84 12.80 -11.52 0.83
N TRP A 85 12.95 -11.96 2.08
CA TRP A 85 14.28 -12.18 2.67
C TRP A 85 14.99 -13.38 2.05
N SER A 86 14.25 -14.45 1.73
CA SER A 86 14.79 -15.64 1.07
C SER A 86 15.33 -15.32 -0.33
N ASP A 87 14.60 -14.50 -1.10
CA ASP A 87 15.00 -14.11 -2.47
C ASP A 87 16.19 -13.15 -2.50
N MET A 88 16.46 -12.43 -1.40
CA MET A 88 17.62 -11.55 -1.26
C MET A 88 18.93 -12.29 -0.89
N GLY A 89 18.91 -13.62 -0.82
CA GLY A 89 20.10 -14.43 -0.53
C GLY A 89 20.62 -14.28 0.91
N LEU A 90 19.83 -13.67 1.79
CA LEU A 90 20.09 -13.61 3.22
C LEU A 90 19.55 -14.91 3.83
N TYR A 91 20.41 -15.94 3.85
CA TYR A 91 20.21 -17.19 4.57
C TYR A 91 19.93 -16.84 6.04
N ILE A 92 18.67 -16.79 6.45
CA ILE A 92 18.34 -16.70 7.86
C ILE A 92 18.65 -18.08 8.43
N SER A 93 19.79 -18.17 9.14
CA SER A 93 20.08 -19.24 10.10
C SER A 93 18.80 -19.56 10.86
N SER A 94 18.45 -20.84 10.97
CA SER A 94 17.21 -21.38 11.53
C SER A 94 16.99 -21.12 13.03
N ASP A 95 17.55 -20.04 13.59
CA ASP A 95 17.45 -19.69 15.00
C ASP A 95 16.44 -18.54 15.18
N LEU A 96 15.17 -18.92 15.25
CA LEU A 96 14.00 -18.06 15.47
C LEU A 96 13.87 -17.59 16.94
N THR A 97 14.94 -17.10 17.57
CA THR A 97 14.90 -16.69 18.99
C THR A 97 15.47 -15.32 19.34
N THR A 98 15.62 -14.39 18.40
CA THR A 98 15.90 -13.00 18.79
C THR A 98 15.14 -12.01 17.91
N PHE A 99 14.25 -11.29 18.59
CA PHE A 99 13.38 -10.19 18.17
C PHE A 99 14.02 -9.15 17.24
#